data_AF-A0A2S6XG71-F1
#
_entry.id   AF-A0A2S6XG71-F1
#
_cell.length_a   1.000
_cell.length_b   1.000
_cell.length_c   1.000
_cell.angle_alpha   90.00
_cell.angle_beta   90.00
_cell.angle_gamma   90.00
#
_symmetry.space_group_name_H-M   'P 1'
#
loop_
_entity.id
_entity.type
_entity.pdbx_description
1 polymer ?
#
loop_
_entity_poly.entity_id
_entity_poly.type
_entity_poly.pdbx_seq_one_letter_code
_entity_poly.pdbx_strand_id
1 'polypeptide(L)'
;MSDDDTFHLEPERVQQGKALLAELGSYSWGLVAEFDAIMGDTSWCGGDENGRKIEANFTSNRDAVSAALNGLGEVLERTCDAVLLNLNATSSTQGDILAGIDAEIAGYGAGEDAPGGGRRG
;
A
#
# COMPACT_ATOMS: atom_id res chain seq x y z
N MET A 1 -28.47 0.60 24.91
CA MET A 1 -27.00 0.72 24.85
C MET A 1 -26.63 0.01 23.56
N SER A 2 -26.09 0.74 22.60
CA SER A 2 -25.80 0.26 21.25
C SER A 2 -24.52 -0.56 21.25
N ASP A 3 -24.66 -1.88 21.11
CA ASP A 3 -23.55 -2.85 21.08
C ASP A 3 -22.76 -2.86 19.74
N ASP A 4 -22.83 -1.80 18.92
CA ASP A 4 -22.51 -1.90 17.49
C ASP A 4 -21.36 -1.01 16.98
N ASP A 5 -20.50 -0.50 17.87
CA ASP A 5 -19.29 0.27 17.50
C ASP A 5 -17.99 -0.53 17.74
N THR A 6 -18.06 -1.86 17.65
CA THR A 6 -16.82 -2.67 17.65
C THR A 6 -16.17 -2.54 16.29
N PHE A 7 -15.07 -1.78 16.22
CA PHE A 7 -14.26 -1.64 15.01
C PHE A 7 -13.66 -3.00 14.61
N HIS A 8 -14.33 -3.69 13.69
CA HIS A 8 -13.88 -4.95 13.10
C HIS A 8 -13.04 -4.65 11.85
N LEU A 9 -11.72 -4.84 11.95
CA LEU A 9 -10.87 -4.88 10.76
C LEU A 9 -11.06 -6.23 10.09
N GLU A 10 -11.46 -6.23 8.82
CA GLU A 10 -11.53 -7.45 8.01
C GLU A 10 -10.17 -7.70 7.36
N PRO A 11 -9.36 -8.68 7.81
CA PRO A 11 -8.00 -8.88 7.31
C PRO A 11 -7.94 -9.12 5.80
N GLU A 12 -8.97 -9.77 5.25
CA GLU A 12 -9.12 -10.02 3.81
C GLU A 12 -9.26 -8.70 3.02
N ARG A 13 -10.05 -7.75 3.52
CA ARG A 13 -10.17 -6.42 2.87
C ARG A 13 -8.89 -5.63 2.94
N VAL A 14 -8.15 -5.75 4.05
CA VAL A 14 -6.82 -5.14 4.16
C VAL A 14 -5.90 -5.74 3.10
N GLN A 15 -5.84 -7.07 2.95
CA GLN A 15 -5.02 -7.72 1.93
C GLN A 15 -5.42 -7.33 0.50
N GLN A 16 -6.72 -7.21 0.21
CA GLN A 16 -7.21 -6.69 -1.07
C GLN A 16 -6.73 -5.26 -1.34
N GLY A 17 -6.82 -4.38 -0.33
CA GLY A 17 -6.29 -3.01 -0.43
C GLY A 17 -4.79 -2.97 -0.69
N LYS A 18 -4.01 -3.85 -0.04
CA LYS A 18 -2.57 -3.98 -0.29
C LYS A 18 -2.26 -4.41 -1.72
N ALA A 19 -3.01 -5.39 -2.24
CA ALA A 19 -2.85 -5.89 -3.60
C ALA A 19 -3.14 -4.79 -4.65
N LEU A 20 -4.21 -4.01 -4.46
CA LEU A 20 -4.56 -2.89 -5.34
C LEU A 20 -3.47 -1.81 -5.38
N LEU A 21 -2.87 -1.49 -4.21
CA LEU A 21 -1.78 -0.51 -4.14
C LEU A 21 -0.51 -1.02 -4.83
N ALA A 22 -0.17 -2.29 -4.67
CA ALA A 22 0.95 -2.90 -5.36
C ALA A 22 0.74 -2.92 -6.89
N GLU A 23 -0.49 -3.21 -7.35
CA GLU A 23 -0.85 -3.17 -8.76
C GLU A 23 -0.75 -1.74 -9.34
N LEU A 24 -1.23 -0.73 -8.59
CA LEU A 24 -1.13 0.67 -8.99
C LEU A 24 0.34 1.12 -9.16
N GLY A 25 1.21 0.73 -8.23
CA GLY A 25 2.65 0.99 -8.34
C GLY A 25 3.29 0.29 -9.54
N SER A 26 2.97 -0.98 -9.77
CA SER A 26 3.48 -1.70 -10.95
C SER A 26 2.96 -1.08 -12.26
N TYR A 27 1.71 -0.65 -12.28
CA TYR A 27 1.07 -0.06 -13.46
C TYR A 27 1.67 1.31 -13.80
N SER A 28 1.97 2.15 -12.80
CA SER A 28 2.60 3.46 -13.03
C SER A 28 3.99 3.32 -13.65
N TRP A 29 4.79 2.36 -13.19
CA TRP A 29 6.10 2.06 -13.79
C TRP A 29 5.97 1.46 -15.20
N GLY A 30 4.94 0.63 -15.44
CA GLY A 30 4.61 0.13 -16.78
C GLY A 30 4.34 1.25 -17.78
N LEU A 31 3.56 2.26 -17.38
CA LEU A 31 3.26 3.43 -18.23
C LEU A 31 4.52 4.23 -18.59
N VAL A 32 5.46 4.41 -17.65
CA VAL A 32 6.74 5.08 -17.93
C VAL A 32 7.52 4.31 -18.99
N ALA A 33 7.64 2.99 -18.83
CA ALA A 33 8.38 2.15 -19.76
C ALA A 33 7.75 2.12 -21.16
N GLU A 34 6.41 2.06 -21.24
CA GLU A 34 5.69 2.15 -22.51
C GLU A 34 5.87 3.52 -23.18
N PHE A 35 5.81 4.61 -22.41
CA PHE A 35 6.05 5.95 -22.91
C PHE A 35 7.46 6.07 -23.51
N ASP A 36 8.49 5.65 -22.78
CA ASP A 36 9.87 5.72 -23.24
C ASP A 36 10.10 4.85 -24.49
N ALA A 37 9.45 3.69 -24.57
CA ALA A 37 9.53 2.81 -25.74
C ALA A 37 8.88 3.43 -26.99
N ILE A 38 7.68 4.01 -26.86
CA ILE A 38 6.95 4.61 -27.98
C ILE A 38 7.62 5.92 -28.43
N MET A 39 7.98 6.76 -27.47
CA MET A 39 8.50 8.10 -27.73
C MET A 39 10.01 8.11 -27.95
N GLY A 40 10.69 6.97 -27.75
CA GLY A 40 12.12 6.81 -28.04
C GLY A 40 12.46 6.82 -29.52
N ASP A 41 11.50 6.50 -30.41
CA ASP A 41 11.73 6.45 -31.85
C ASP A 41 11.70 7.86 -32.48
N THR A 42 12.88 8.35 -32.88
CA THR A 42 13.06 9.61 -33.63
C THR A 42 13.40 9.38 -35.10
N SER A 43 13.27 8.14 -35.62
CA SER A 43 13.65 7.81 -37.00
C SER A 43 12.87 8.57 -38.08
N TRP A 44 11.72 9.13 -37.71
CA TRP A 44 10.89 9.99 -38.55
C TRP A 44 11.45 11.42 -38.73
N CYS A 45 12.40 11.83 -37.88
CA CYS A 45 13.11 13.11 -38.02
C CYS A 45 14.08 13.00 -39.19
N GLY A 46 13.85 13.76 -40.27
CA GLY A 46 14.78 13.78 -41.41
C GLY A 46 16.20 14.19 -41.01
N GLY A 47 17.22 13.73 -41.75
CA GLY A 47 18.63 14.02 -41.43
C GLY A 47 19.12 15.45 -41.78
N ASP A 48 18.25 16.30 -42.30
CA ASP A 48 18.59 17.68 -42.65
C ASP A 48 18.70 18.58 -41.39
N GLU A 49 18.99 19.86 -41.58
CA GLU A 49 19.10 20.81 -40.46
C GLU A 49 17.76 21.01 -39.73
N ASN A 50 16.64 21.00 -40.44
CA ASN A 50 15.33 21.19 -39.84
C ASN A 50 14.89 19.94 -39.07
N GLY A 51 15.11 18.75 -39.62
CA GLY A 51 14.82 17.49 -38.94
C GLY A 51 15.66 17.30 -37.67
N ARG A 52 16.93 17.72 -37.66
CA ARG A 52 17.74 17.76 -36.42
C ARG A 52 17.21 18.74 -35.36
N LYS A 53 16.67 19.89 -35.76
CA LYS A 53 16.01 20.83 -34.83
C LYS A 53 14.72 20.24 -34.25
N ILE A 54 13.94 19.56 -35.09
CA ILE A 54 12.72 18.86 -34.66
C ILE A 54 13.08 17.75 -33.67
N GLU A 55 14.09 16.94 -33.98
CA GLU A 55 14.60 15.87 -33.11
C GLU A 55 15.03 16.41 -31.75
N ALA A 56 15.81 17.49 -31.72
CA ALA A 56 16.28 18.09 -30.46
C ALA A 56 15.11 18.60 -29.60
N ASN A 57 14.13 19.30 -30.20
CA ASN A 57 12.95 19.79 -29.48
C ASN A 57 12.07 18.64 -28.97
N PHE A 58 11.86 17.62 -29.81
CA PHE A 58 11.07 16.45 -29.44
C PHE A 58 11.73 15.67 -28.30
N THR A 59 13.04 15.43 -28.40
CA THR A 59 13.83 14.76 -27.37
C THR A 59 13.76 15.52 -26.05
N SER A 60 13.93 16.84 -26.07
CA SER A 60 13.81 17.66 -24.86
C SER A 60 12.43 17.57 -24.21
N ASN A 61 11.36 17.56 -25.00
CA ASN A 61 9.99 17.43 -24.48
C ASN A 61 9.72 16.03 -23.96
N ARG A 62 10.16 15.00 -24.67
CA ARG A 62 10.08 13.60 -24.23
C ARG A 62 10.77 13.41 -22.89
N ASP A 63 11.99 13.92 -22.75
CA ASP A 63 12.77 13.77 -21.52
C ASP A 63 12.09 14.49 -20.35
N ALA A 64 11.49 15.66 -20.58
CA ALA A 64 10.70 16.37 -19.57
C ALA A 64 9.44 15.58 -19.14
N VAL A 65 8.73 14.98 -20.10
CA VAL A 65 7.54 14.15 -19.80
C VAL A 65 7.94 12.86 -19.09
N SER A 66 8.99 12.18 -19.55
CA SER A 66 9.53 10.99 -18.89
C SER A 66 9.93 11.30 -17.44
N ALA A 67 10.62 12.43 -17.19
CA ALA A 67 10.94 12.87 -15.83
C ALA A 67 9.68 13.11 -14.97
N ALA A 68 8.63 13.70 -15.53
CA ALA A 68 7.36 13.91 -14.82
C ALA A 68 6.65 12.59 -14.50
N LEU A 69 6.64 11.63 -15.43
CA LEU A 69 6.05 10.29 -15.21
C LEU A 69 6.83 9.50 -14.16
N ASN A 70 8.17 9.55 -14.19
CA ASN A 70 9.02 8.96 -13.15
C ASN A 70 8.70 9.57 -11.77
N GLY A 71 8.57 10.91 -11.69
CA GLY A 71 8.18 11.59 -10.44
C GLY A 71 6.80 11.17 -9.94
N LEU A 72 5.83 10.95 -10.83
CA LEU A 72 4.52 10.40 -10.47
C LEU A 72 4.62 8.96 -9.96
N GLY A 73 5.42 8.11 -10.61
CA GLY A 73 5.72 6.75 -10.17
C GLY A 73 6.26 6.71 -8.74
N GLU A 74 7.28 7.53 -8.45
CA GLU A 74 7.87 7.64 -7.10
C GLU A 74 6.86 8.12 -6.06
N VAL A 75 6.03 9.12 -6.37
CA VAL A 75 5.01 9.64 -5.44
C VAL A 75 3.95 8.58 -5.15
N LEU A 76 3.51 7.84 -6.18
CA LEU A 76 2.56 6.75 -6.01
C LEU A 76 3.14 5.64 -5.15
N GLU A 77 4.38 5.22 -5.40
CA GLU A 77 5.07 4.21 -4.61
C GLU A 77 5.20 4.62 -3.14
N ARG A 78 5.70 5.83 -2.86
CA ARG A 78 5.78 6.35 -1.49
C ARG A 78 4.43 6.46 -0.80
N THR A 79 3.39 6.84 -1.53
CA THR A 79 2.03 6.91 -1.00
C THR A 79 1.51 5.52 -0.67
N CYS A 80 1.74 4.54 -1.55
CA CYS A 80 1.40 3.14 -1.30
C CYS A 80 2.14 2.63 -0.07
N ASP A 81 3.44 2.84 0.05
CA ASP A 81 4.24 2.43 1.21
C ASP A 81 3.73 3.05 2.52
N ALA A 82 3.39 4.34 2.51
CA ALA A 82 2.83 5.01 3.68
C ALA A 82 1.47 4.43 4.08
N VAL A 83 0.60 4.13 3.11
CA VAL A 83 -0.69 3.47 3.37
C VAL A 83 -0.49 2.05 3.89
N LEU A 84 0.43 1.27 3.30
CA LEU A 84 0.78 -0.07 3.74
C LEU A 84 1.32 -0.08 5.17
N LEU A 85 2.19 0.88 5.52
CA LEU A 85 2.73 1.05 6.87
C LEU A 85 1.64 1.39 7.88
N ASN A 86 0.72 2.30 7.53
CA ASN A 86 -0.43 2.63 8.38
C ASN A 86 -1.36 1.43 8.56
N LEU A 87 -1.67 0.68 7.50
CA LEU A 87 -2.49 -0.54 7.57
C LEU A 87 -1.85 -1.61 8.45
N ASN A 88 -0.53 -1.80 8.35
CA ASN A 88 0.21 -2.72 9.20
C ASN A 88 0.20 -2.28 10.67
N ALA A 89 0.38 -0.98 10.94
CA ALA A 89 0.31 -0.43 12.29
C ALA A 89 -1.08 -0.61 12.90
N THR A 90 -2.16 -0.34 12.14
CA THR A 90 -3.53 -0.59 12.59
C THR A 90 -3.77 -2.07 12.89
N SER A 91 -3.30 -2.97 12.04
CA SER A 91 -3.42 -4.43 12.26
C SER A 91 -2.64 -4.90 13.50
N SER A 92 -1.44 -4.36 13.75
CA SER A 92 -0.64 -4.71 14.93
C SER A 92 -1.30 -4.23 16.21
N THR A 93 -1.71 -2.97 16.27
CA THR A 93 -2.39 -2.37 17.43
C THR A 93 -3.65 -3.16 17.78
N GLN A 94 -4.38 -3.66 16.79
CA GLN A 94 -5.53 -4.53 17.06
C GLN A 94 -5.15 -5.90 17.58
N GLY A 95 -4.10 -6.52 17.06
CA GLY A 95 -3.58 -7.77 17.61
C GLY A 95 -3.24 -7.63 19.09
N ASP A 96 -2.59 -6.52 19.46
CA ASP A 96 -2.24 -6.20 20.85
C ASP A 96 -3.49 -5.94 21.72
N ILE A 97 -4.50 -5.22 21.20
CA ILE A 97 -5.76 -4.98 21.91
C ILE A 97 -6.53 -6.28 22.13
N LEU A 98 -6.67 -7.12 21.11
CA LEU A 98 -7.35 -8.42 21.19
C LEU A 98 -6.62 -9.36 22.17
N ALA A 99 -5.29 -9.42 22.10
CA ALA A 99 -4.49 -10.19 23.05
C ALA A 99 -4.64 -9.67 24.49
N GLY A 100 -4.75 -8.35 24.68
CA GLY A 100 -5.02 -7.74 25.98
C GLY A 100 -6.41 -8.11 26.52
N ILE A 101 -7.44 -8.07 25.67
CA ILE A 101 -8.80 -8.51 26.02
C ILE A 101 -8.81 -10.00 26.41
N ASP A 102 -8.19 -10.86 25.61
CA ASP A 102 -8.10 -12.30 25.89
C ASP A 102 -7.34 -12.58 27.21
N ALA A 103 -6.28 -11.82 27.48
CA ALA A 103 -5.52 -11.91 28.73
C ALA A 103 -6.34 -11.46 29.95
N GLU A 104 -7.14 -10.39 29.83
CA GLU A 104 -8.05 -9.98 30.90
C GLU A 104 -9.17 -11.00 31.12
N ILE A 105 -9.79 -11.52 30.05
CA ILE A 105 -10.82 -12.57 30.14
C ILE A 105 -10.25 -13.84 30.80
N ALA A 106 -9.03 -14.25 30.45
CA ALA A 106 -8.34 -15.37 31.09
C ALA A 106 -8.03 -15.09 32.58
N GLY A 107 -7.71 -13.85 32.93
CA GLY A 107 -7.49 -13.40 34.31
C GLY A 107 -8.76 -13.48 35.18
N TYR A 108 -9.93 -13.20 34.62
CA TYR A 108 -11.22 -13.39 35.31
C TYR A 108 -11.68 -14.86 35.33
N GLY A 109 -11.30 -15.66 34.33
CA GLY A 109 -11.64 -17.09 34.25
C GLY A 109 -10.82 -18.01 35.16
N ALA A 110 -9.65 -17.58 35.63
CA ALA A 110 -8.78 -18.37 36.52
C ALA A 110 -9.21 -18.35 38.01
N GLY A 111 -10.38 -17.78 38.33
CA GLY A 111 -10.89 -17.65 39.70
C GLY A 111 -11.98 -18.66 40.11
N GLU A 112 -12.52 -19.46 39.18
CA GLU A 112 -13.64 -20.38 39.44
C GLU A 112 -13.24 -21.85 39.26
N ASP A 113 -12.18 -22.30 39.91
CA ASP A 113 -11.99 -23.72 40.23
C ASP A 113 -11.08 -23.86 41.46
N ALA A 114 -11.63 -23.58 42.64
CA ALA A 114 -11.09 -24.10 43.89
C ALA A 114 -11.85 -25.40 44.24
N PRO A 115 -11.28 -26.59 43.98
CA PRO A 115 -11.89 -27.84 44.40
C PRO A 115 -11.52 -28.11 45.87
N GLY A 116 -12.55 -28.32 46.69
CA GLY A 116 -12.41 -28.96 48.01
C GLY A 116 -12.66 -28.02 49.18
N GLY A 117 -13.41 -28.39 50.20
CA GLY A 117 -14.09 -29.65 50.45
C GLY A 117 -14.99 -29.45 51.66
N GLY A 118 -16.09 -30.19 51.69
CA GLY A 118 -16.92 -30.24 52.88
C GLY A 118 -16.11 -30.72 54.08
N ARG A 119 -16.29 -30.06 55.22
CA ARG A 119 -16.17 -30.73 56.51
C ARG A 119 -17.13 -30.11 57.50
N ARG A 120 -18.10 -30.95 57.90
CA ARG A 120 -18.98 -30.77 59.05
C ARG A 120 -18.16 -30.62 60.34
N GLY A 121 -18.67 -29.84 61.28
CA GLY A 121 -18.18 -29.75 62.66
C GLY A 121 -18.86 -28.62 63.38
#